data_AF-A0A085K4C1-F1
#
_entry.id   AF-A0A085K4C1-F1
#
_cell.length_a   1.000
_cell.length_b   1.000
_cell.length_c   1.000
_cell.angle_alpha   90.00
_cell.angle_beta   90.00
_cell.angle_gamma   90.00
#
_symmetry.space_group_name_H-M   'P 1'
#
loop_
_entity.id
_entity.type
_entity.pdbx_description
1 polymer ?
#
loop_
_entity_poly.entity_id
_entity_poly.type
_entity_poly.pdbx_seq_one_letter_code
_entity_poly.pdbx_strand_id
1 'polypeptide(L)' 'MAAAAGIDGTQAAARQLLDLPGFAQEFLRRNPRYRAEHRALAILPAGHAPPAREVMARRWGLSFPL' A
#
# COMPACT_ATOMS: atom_id res chain seq x y z
N MET A 1 25.20 -14.69 -19.24
CA MET A 1 24.31 -14.82 -18.07
C MET A 1 23.72 -13.45 -17.77
N ALA A 2 22.40 -13.41 -17.57
CA ALA A 2 21.48 -12.34 -17.96
C ALA A 2 21.57 -10.99 -17.22
N ALA A 3 21.11 -9.97 -17.95
CA ALA A 3 21.08 -8.54 -17.68
C ALA A 3 20.28 -8.11 -16.45
N ALA A 4 20.87 -7.21 -15.64
CA ALA A 4 20.22 -6.53 -14.51
C ALA A 4 20.11 -5.01 -14.73
N ALA A 5 19.90 -4.56 -15.98
CA ALA A 5 19.93 -3.12 -16.33
C ALA A 5 18.65 -2.63 -17.05
N GLY A 6 17.53 -3.36 -16.95
CA GLY A 6 16.29 -3.03 -17.67
C GLY A 6 15.10 -2.60 -16.80
N ILE A 7 15.21 -2.67 -15.47
CA ILE A 7 14.05 -2.60 -14.57
C ILE A 7 13.81 -1.18 -14.02
N ASP A 8 14.84 -0.35 -13.97
CA ASP A 8 14.78 0.97 -13.32
C ASP A 8 14.07 2.03 -14.17
N GLY A 9 14.25 1.98 -15.50
CA GLY A 9 13.60 2.92 -16.44
C GLY A 9 12.08 2.74 -16.51
N THR A 10 11.61 1.49 -16.51
CA THR A 10 10.17 1.18 -16.52
C THR A 10 9.49 1.56 -15.21
N GLN A 11 10.19 1.40 -14.08
CA GLN A 11 9.63 1.75 -12.77
C GLN A 11 9.57 3.27 -12.56
N ALA A 12 10.51 4.04 -13.10
CA ALA A 12 10.46 5.50 -13.11
C ALA A 12 9.35 6.04 -14.02
N ALA A 13 9.22 5.49 -15.23
CA ALA A 13 8.13 5.85 -16.14
C ALA A 13 6.74 5.44 -15.60
N ALA A 14 6.63 4.29 -14.94
CA ALA A 14 5.39 3.86 -14.27
C ALA A 14 5.01 4.78 -13.09
N ARG A 15 5.99 5.35 -12.37
CA ARG A 15 5.73 6.35 -11.31
C ARG A 15 5.19 7.67 -11.86
N GLN A 16 5.53 8.03 -13.10
CA GLN A 16 5.03 9.24 -13.76
C GLN A 16 3.57 9.11 -14.23
N LEU A 17 3.04 7.88 -14.27
CA LEU A 17 1.64 7.60 -14.63
C LEU A 17 0.69 7.56 -13.43
N LEU A 18 1.22 7.60 -12.20
CA LEU A 18 0.39 7.57 -11.00
C LEU A 18 -0.06 8.98 -10.65
N ASP A 19 -1.35 9.12 -10.35
CA ASP A 19 -1.89 10.30 -9.69
C ASP A 19 -1.37 10.41 -8.25
N LEU A 20 -1.64 11.54 -7.60
CA LEU A 20 -1.14 11.80 -6.24
C LEU A 20 -1.53 10.68 -5.23
N PRO A 21 -2.78 10.15 -5.23
CA PRO A 21 -3.15 8.99 -4.43
C PRO A 21 -2.33 7.73 -4.78
N GLY A 22 -2.17 7.43 -6.07
CA GLY A 22 -1.35 6.30 -6.53
C GLY A 22 0.10 6.42 -6.04
N PHE A 23 0.69 7.62 -6.11
CA PHE A 23 2.05 7.86 -5.62
C PHE A 23 2.16 7.66 -4.10
N ALA A 24 1.20 8.19 -3.32
CA ALA A 24 1.15 7.98 -1.87
C ALA A 24 1.04 6.50 -1.51
N GLN A 25 0.27 5.73 -2.28
CA GLN A 25 0.14 4.29 -2.10
C GLN A 25 1.47 3.55 -2.30
N GLU A 26 2.38 4.05 -3.14
CA GLU A 26 3.70 3.46 -3.31
C GLU A 26 4.62 3.60 -2.09
N PHE A 27 4.50 4.70 -1.34
CA PHE A 27 5.21 4.85 -0.06
C PHE A 27 4.67 3.87 0.97
N LEU A 28 3.35 3.74 1.06
CA LEU A 28 2.70 2.80 1.99
C LEU A 28 3.08 1.36 1.67
N ARG A 29 3.04 0.95 0.39
CA ARG A 29 3.42 -0.40 -0.08
C ARG A 29 4.83 -0.79 0.33
N ARG A 30 5.76 0.17 0.35
CA ARG A 30 7.19 -0.04 0.67
C ARG A 30 7.45 -0.03 2.18
N ASN A 31 6.51 0.45 2.99
CA ASN A 31 6.66 0.51 4.43
C ASN A 31 6.37 -0.88 5.07
N PRO A 32 7.35 -1.52 5.75
CA PRO A 32 7.17 -2.85 6.32
C PRO A 32 6.11 -2.89 7.42
N ARG A 33 5.96 -1.82 8.20
CA ARG A 33 4.94 -1.71 9.26
C ARG A 33 3.53 -1.66 8.66
N TYR A 34 3.35 -0.85 7.61
CA TYR A 34 2.07 -0.80 6.87
C TYR A 34 1.68 -2.17 6.32
N ARG A 35 2.63 -2.88 5.69
CA ARG A 35 2.40 -4.22 5.13
C ARG A 35 1.97 -5.22 6.19
N ALA A 36 2.59 -5.18 7.37
CA ALA A 36 2.25 -6.08 8.48
C ALA A 36 0.83 -5.81 9.00
N GLU A 37 0.49 -4.54 9.24
CA GLU A 37 -0.84 -4.13 9.71
C GLU A 37 -1.92 -4.47 8.66
N HIS A 38 -1.68 -4.19 7.38
CA HIS A 38 -2.60 -4.53 6.29
C HIS A 38 -2.87 -6.04 6.18
N ARG A 39 -1.83 -6.87 6.34
CA ARG A 39 -1.97 -8.34 6.34
C ARG A 39 -2.76 -8.83 7.55
N ALA A 40 -2.56 -8.22 8.72
CA ALA A 40 -3.32 -8.54 9.92
C ALA A 40 -4.83 -8.25 9.73
N LEU A 41 -5.18 -7.18 9.00
CA LEU A 41 -6.58 -6.90 8.65
C LEU A 41 -7.20 -7.92 7.69
N ALA A 42 -6.41 -8.54 6.81
CA ALA A 42 -6.90 -9.52 5.85
C ALA A 42 -7.29 -10.86 6.50
N ILE A 43 -6.73 -11.17 7.68
CA ILE A 43 -6.98 -12.41 8.41
C ILE A 43 -7.98 -12.22 9.57
N LEU A 44 -8.43 -10.99 9.83
CA LEU A 44 -9.39 -10.68 10.89
C LEU A 44 -10.77 -11.26 10.55
N PRO A 45 -11.49 -11.87 11.51
CA PRO A 45 -12.87 -12.30 11.32
C PRO A 45 -13.76 -11.12 10.90
N ALA A 46 -14.73 -11.37 10.02
CA ALA A 46 -15.57 -10.34 9.41
C ALA A 46 -16.21 -9.37 10.42
N GLY A 47 -16.53 -9.82 11.64
CA GLY A 47 -17.12 -9.00 12.70
C GLY A 47 -16.16 -8.05 13.44
N HIS A 48 -14.84 -8.23 13.34
CA HIS A 48 -13.83 -7.37 13.98
C HIS A 48 -13.11 -6.45 12.99
N ALA A 49 -13.34 -6.67 11.69
CA ALA A 49 -12.69 -5.96 10.61
C ALA A 49 -13.03 -4.44 10.54
N PRO A 50 -14.27 -3.98 10.79
CA PRO A 50 -14.61 -2.56 10.58
C PRO A 50 -13.85 -1.60 11.52
N PRO A 51 -13.84 -1.77 12.86
CA PRO A 51 -13.10 -0.86 13.75
C PRO A 51 -11.58 -0.94 13.54
N ALA A 52 -11.05 -2.14 13.29
CA ALA A 52 -9.62 -2.33 13.05
C ALA A 52 -9.16 -1.66 11.74
N ARG A 53 -9.98 -1.73 10.68
CA ARG A 53 -9.74 -1.03 9.40
C ARG A 53 -9.71 0.47 9.59
N GLU A 54 -10.67 1.05 10.33
CA GLU A 54 -10.70 2.49 10.60
C GLU A 54 -9.49 2.98 11.40
N VAL A 55 -9.10 2.24 12.46
CA VAL A 55 -7.93 2.58 13.27
C VAL A 55 -6.65 2.57 12.43
N MET A 56 -6.47 1.55 11.59
CA MET A 56 -5.36 1.50 10.65
C MET A 56 -5.45 2.66 9.64
N ALA A 57 -6.65 2.95 9.11
CA ALA A 57 -6.84 3.99 8.11
C ALA A 57 -6.38 5.36 8.63
N ARG A 58 -6.85 5.75 9.82
CA ARG A 58 -6.47 7.02 10.47
C ARG A 58 -4.97 7.12 10.72
N ARG A 59 -4.31 6.02 11.10
CA ARG A 59 -2.85 5.98 11.34
C ARG A 59 -2.04 6.24 10.07
N TRP A 60 -2.52 5.77 8.93
CA TRP A 60 -1.81 5.84 7.65
C TRP A 60 -2.35 6.93 6.71
N GLY A 61 -3.28 7.77 7.18
CA GLY A 61 -3.90 8.81 6.37
C GLY A 61 -4.79 8.27 5.25
N LEU A 62 -5.33 7.06 5.40
CA LEU A 62 -6.24 6.44 4.46
C LEU A 62 -7.69 6.75 4.83
N SER A 63 -8.55 6.75 3.82
CA SER A 63 -10.00 6.74 3.96
C SER A 63 -10.55 5.57 3.16
N PHE A 64 -11.40 4.75 3.77
CA PHE A 64 -12.13 3.69 3.09
C PHE A 64 -13.59 4.11 3.00
N PRO A 65 -14.24 4.01 1.83
CA PRO A 65 -15.68 4.18 1.76
C PRO A 65 -16.35 3.12 2.64
N LEU A 66 -17.35 3.54 3.42
CA LEU A 66 -18.19 2.69 4.26
C LEU A 66 -19.12 1.82 3.41
#